data_AF-A0A533YBT0-F1
#
_entry.id   AF-A0A533YBT0-F1
#
_cell.length_a   1.000
_cell.length_b   1.000
_cell.length_c   1.000
_cell.angle_alpha   90.00
_cell.angle_beta   90.00
_cell.angle_gamma   90.00
#
_symmetry.space_group_name_H-M   'P 1'
#
loop_
_entity.id
_entity.type
_entity.pdbx_description
1 polymer ?
#
loop_
_entity_poly.entity_id
_entity_poly.type
_entity_poly.pdbx_seq_one_letter_code
_entity_poly.pdbx_strand_id
1 'polypeptide(L)' 'METEDTIIEEKACSRWQDFSVMGVPFILIVPRGYKALAHFFATRIGVCVADIYEYALSGNKVELT' A
#
# COMPACT_ATOMS: atom_id res chain seq x y z
N MET A 1 2.36 -16.97 24.42
CA MET A 1 3.55 -16.75 23.59
C MET A 1 3.06 -16.03 22.35
N GLU A 2 3.00 -14.72 22.41
CA GLU A 2 2.62 -13.90 21.27
C GLU A 2 3.84 -13.86 20.34
N THR A 3 3.64 -14.35 19.12
CA THR A 3 4.67 -14.52 18.11
C THR A 3 5.14 -13.16 17.64
N GLU A 4 6.45 -12.97 17.70
CA GLU A 4 7.19 -11.78 17.25
C GLU A 4 6.78 -11.34 15.82
N ASP A 5 6.37 -12.28 14.98
CA ASP A 5 5.84 -12.07 13.63
C ASP A 5 4.58 -11.19 13.59
N THR A 6 3.66 -11.35 14.55
CA THR A 6 2.41 -10.55 14.60
C THR A 6 2.70 -9.09 14.93
N ILE A 7 3.71 -8.83 15.76
CA ILE A 7 4.15 -7.47 16.13
C ILE A 7 4.80 -6.76 14.94
N ILE A 8 5.44 -7.51 14.03
CA ILE A 8 6.08 -6.95 12.82
C ILE A 8 5.01 -6.53 11.80
N GLU A 9 3.96 -7.32 11.60
CA GLU A 9 2.86 -6.98 10.70
C GLU A 9 2.05 -5.78 11.19
N GLU A 10 1.72 -5.72 12.48
CA GLU A 10 0.96 -4.59 13.05
C GLU A 10 1.75 -3.27 12.97
N LYS A 11 3.07 -3.34 13.22
CA LYS A 11 3.98 -2.20 12.99
C LYS A 11 4.07 -1.84 11.51
N ALA A 12 4.14 -2.81 10.60
CA ALA A 12 4.15 -2.53 9.16
C ALA A 12 2.86 -1.84 8.70
N CYS A 13 1.71 -2.25 9.25
CA CYS A 13 0.39 -1.67 8.97
C CYS A 13 0.20 -0.24 9.48
N SER A 14 1.02 0.23 10.42
CA SER A 14 0.94 1.59 10.98
C SER A 14 2.06 2.52 10.49
N ARG A 15 3.21 1.99 10.08
CA ARG A 15 4.38 2.79 9.65
C ARG A 15 4.13 3.73 8.48
N TRP A 16 3.17 3.45 7.60
CA TRP A 16 2.84 4.38 6.51
C TRP A 16 2.28 5.71 7.05
N GLN A 17 1.67 5.71 8.25
CA GLN A 17 1.14 6.91 8.90
C GLN A 17 2.26 7.87 9.27
N ASP A 18 3.40 7.36 9.75
CA ASP A 18 4.58 8.18 10.08
C ASP A 18 5.07 8.96 8.85
N PHE A 19 5.12 8.31 7.69
CA PHE A 19 5.52 8.95 6.43
C PHE A 19 4.49 9.97 5.94
N SER A 20 3.19 9.70 6.15
CA SER A 20 2.12 10.65 5.85
C SER A 20 2.23 11.93 6.70
N VAL A 21 2.60 11.82 7.97
CA VAL A 21 2.80 12.99 8.87
C VAL A 21 4.01 13.83 8.42
N MET A 22 5.04 13.19 7.85
CA MET A 22 6.20 13.89 7.29
C MET A 22 5.96 14.57 5.93
N GLY A 23 4.72 14.56 5.43
CA GLY A 23 4.37 15.17 4.13
C GLY A 23 4.94 14.41 2.93
N VAL A 24 5.39 13.17 3.11
CA VAL A 24 5.85 12.31 2.02
C VAL A 24 4.62 11.76 1.29
N PRO A 25 4.54 11.85 -0.05
CA PRO A 25 3.41 11.31 -0.78
C PRO A 25 3.32 9.80 -0.59
N PHE A 26 2.18 9.33 -0.09
CA PHE A 26 1.90 7.91 0.07
C PHE A 26 1.39 7.33 -1.26
N ILE A 27 2.14 6.42 -1.87
CA ILE A 27 1.81 5.79 -3.15
C ILE A 27 1.51 4.31 -2.91
N LEU A 28 0.45 3.80 -3.53
CA LEU A 28 0.10 2.38 -3.51
C LEU A 28 0.49 1.70 -4.84
N ILE A 29 1.01 0.49 -4.75
CA ILE A 29 1.28 -0.37 -5.91
C ILE A 29 0.46 -1.64 -5.73
N VAL A 30 -0.45 -1.93 -6.66
CA VAL A 30 -1.43 -3.02 -6.55
C VAL A 30 -1.45 -3.89 -7.80
N PRO A 31 -1.89 -5.15 -7.76
CA PRO A 31 -1.96 -5.96 -8.97
C PRO A 31 -2.89 -5.34 -10.02
N ARG A 32 -2.60 -5.56 -11.31
CA ARG A 32 -3.45 -5.10 -12.41
C ARG A 32 -4.90 -5.54 -12.24
N GLY A 33 -5.83 -4.60 -12.38
CA GLY A 33 -7.27 -4.78 -12.17
C GLY A 33 -7.76 -4.43 -10.75
N TYR A 34 -6.87 -4.11 -9.81
CA TYR A 34 -7.22 -3.81 -8.42
C TYR A 34 -7.22 -2.31 -8.09
N LYS A 35 -6.88 -1.41 -9.02
CA LYS A 35 -6.80 0.04 -8.74
C LYS A 35 -8.09 0.61 -8.16
N ALA A 36 -9.24 0.28 -8.73
CA ALA A 36 -10.54 0.75 -8.24
C ALA A 36 -10.85 0.25 -6.82
N LEU A 37 -10.52 -1.02 -6.54
CA LEU A 37 -10.72 -1.62 -5.23
C LEU A 37 -9.78 -0.98 -4.18
N ALA A 38 -8.53 -0.75 -4.55
CA ALA A 38 -7.56 -0.07 -3.71
C ALA A 38 -8.00 1.36 -3.38
N HIS A 39 -8.51 2.10 -4.37
CA HIS A 39 -9.07 3.43 -4.16
C HIS A 39 -10.27 3.41 -3.22
N PHE A 40 -11.18 2.44 -3.39
CA PHE A 40 -12.33 2.26 -2.50
C PHE A 40 -11.89 2.04 -1.05
N PHE A 41 -10.94 1.13 -0.82
CA PHE A 41 -10.44 0.87 0.52
C PHE A 41 -9.72 2.09 1.11
N ALA A 42 -8.77 2.69 0.38
CA ALA A 42 -8.06 3.88 0.84
C ALA A 42 -9.00 5.00 1.28
N THR A 43 -10.05 5.26 0.49
CA THR A 43 -11.09 6.23 0.83
C THR A 43 -11.84 5.82 2.11
N ARG A 44 -12.24 4.55 2.21
CA ARG A 44 -12.99 4.02 3.37
C ARG A 44 -12.20 4.08 4.68
N ILE A 45 -10.88 3.90 4.63
CA ILE A 45 -10.00 3.98 5.81
C ILE A 45 -9.44 5.39 6.05
N GLY A 46 -9.85 6.38 5.26
CA GLY A 46 -9.45 7.78 5.43
C GLY A 46 -7.98 8.05 5.10
N VAL A 47 -7.37 7.22 4.24
CA VAL A 47 -5.97 7.33 3.86
C VAL A 47 -5.82 8.20 2.63
N CYS A 48 -5.03 9.26 2.76
CA CYS A 48 -4.71 10.16 1.66
C CYS A 48 -3.60 9.54 0.80
N VAL A 49 -4.00 8.82 -0.26
CA VAL A 49 -3.08 8.22 -1.22
C VAL A 49 -2.84 9.22 -2.35
N ALA A 50 -1.57 9.53 -2.61
CA ALA A 50 -1.16 10.46 -3.66
C ALA A 50 -1.35 9.87 -5.06
N ASP A 51 -1.04 8.58 -5.24
CA ASP A 51 -1.25 7.86 -6.50
C ASP A 51 -1.36 6.34 -6.27
N ILE A 52 -1.99 5.65 -7.21
CA ILE A 52 -2.12 4.19 -7.23
C ILE A 52 -1.65 3.66 -8.58
N TYR A 53 -0.54 2.92 -8.57
CA TYR A 53 -0.03 2.21 -9.75
C TYR A 53 -0.47 0.76 -9.75
N GLU A 54 -0.76 0.25 -10.92
CA GLU A 54 -0.97 -1.16 -11.14
C GLU A 54 0.31 -1.84 -11.58
N TYR A 55 0.61 -3.02 -11.03
CA TYR A 55 1.71 -3.85 -11.49
C TYR A 55 1.22 -5.13 -12.16
N ALA A 56 1.96 -5.54 -13.19
CA ALA A 56 1.86 -6.86 -13.77
C ALA A 56 3.26 -7.49 -13.85
N LEU A 57 3.31 -8.82 -13.71
CA LEU A 57 4.51 -9.58 -13.94
C LEU A 57 4.54 -10.03 -15.41
N SER A 58 5.58 -9.63 -16.12
CA SER A 58 5.83 -9.97 -17.52
C SER A 58 7.19 -10.67 -17.59
N GLY A 59 7.17 -12.00 -17.52
CA GLY A 59 8.38 -12.80 -17.31
C GLY A 59 9.06 -12.47 -15.97
N ASN A 60 10.32 -12.04 -16.02
CA ASN A 60 11.10 -11.62 -14.84
C ASN A 60 11.11 -10.10 -14.61
N LYS A 61 10.16 -9.37 -15.21
CA LYS A 61 10.06 -7.91 -15.10
C LYS A 61 8.73 -7.52 -14.46
N VAL A 62 8.79 -6.47 -13.64
CA VAL A 62 7.61 -5.77 -13.12
C VAL A 62 7.32 -4.61 -14.06
N GLU A 63 6.12 -4.58 -14.62
CA GLU A 63 5.61 -3.45 -15.39
C GLU A 63 4.64 -2.66 -14.51
N LEU A 64 4.86 -1.35 -14.38
CA LEU A 64 3.99 -0.43 -13.65
C LEU A 64 3.18 0.40 -14.65
N THR A 65 1.88 0.51 -14.43
CA THR A 65 0.91 1.23 -15.28
C THR A 65 -0.07 2.05 -14.45
#